data_AF-A0A850P9W2-F1
#
_entry.id   AF-A0A850P9W2-F1
#
_cell.length_a   1.000
_cell.length_b   1.000
_cell.length_c   1.000
_cell.angle_alpha   90.00
_cell.angle_beta   90.00
_cell.angle_gamma   90.00
#
_symmetry.space_group_name_H-M   'P 1'
#
loop_
_entity.id
_entity.type
_entity.pdbx_description
1 polymer ?
#
loop_
_entity_poly.entity_id
_entity_poly.type
_entity_poly.pdbx_seq_one_letter_code
_entity_poly.pdbx_strand_id
1 'polypeptide(L)'
;RGPVAGSVLTAWGASTDAGPASGITYAAAPGGNVRAPCTGRVDFAGDFRSYGQMVILDCGQHYRFVLAGLGSLGVDSGQAVARGASVGVMPGTSARRPALFVQLRHGRETVDPRPFL
;
A
#
# COMPACT_ATOMS: atom_id res chain seq x y z
N ARG A 1 -2.69 -4.83 12.15
CA ARG A 1 -3.98 -4.31 11.59
C ARG A 1 -3.65 -3.81 10.18
N GLY A 2 -4.51 -4.02 9.17
CA GLY A 2 -4.20 -3.55 7.81
C GLY A 2 -4.05 -2.02 7.70
N PRO A 3 -3.36 -1.51 6.67
CA PRO A 3 -3.15 -0.07 6.47
C PRO A 3 -4.42 0.68 6.07
N VAL A 4 -5.49 -0.03 5.72
CA VAL A 4 -6.80 0.52 5.38
C VAL A 4 -7.90 -0.34 6.01
N ALA A 5 -9.02 0.26 6.37
CA ALA A 5 -10.20 -0.48 6.80
C ALA A 5 -10.80 -1.26 5.62
N GLY A 6 -11.04 -2.55 5.81
CA GLY A 6 -11.51 -3.43 4.74
C GLY A 6 -11.28 -4.91 5.04
N SER A 7 -11.47 -5.73 4.02
CA SER A 7 -11.20 -7.17 4.05
C SER A 7 -10.10 -7.54 3.06
N VAL A 8 -9.37 -8.62 3.33
CA VAL A 8 -8.36 -9.13 2.39
C VAL A 8 -9.08 -9.77 1.19
N LEU A 9 -8.75 -9.31 -0.03
CA LEU A 9 -9.17 -9.93 -1.29
C LEU A 9 -8.18 -10.98 -1.77
N THR A 10 -6.89 -10.69 -1.62
CA THR A 10 -5.81 -11.59 -2.02
C THR A 10 -4.77 -11.59 -0.91
N ALA A 11 -4.53 -12.77 -0.32
CA ALA A 11 -3.51 -12.94 0.69
C ALA A 11 -2.12 -13.12 0.05
N TRP A 12 -1.07 -12.82 0.82
CA TRP A 12 0.31 -13.15 0.44
C TRP A 12 0.44 -14.63 0.07
N GLY A 13 1.14 -14.92 -1.03
CA GLY A 13 1.41 -16.28 -1.50
C GLY A 13 0.20 -17.01 -2.09
N ALA A 14 -0.99 -16.39 -2.14
CA ALA A 14 -2.14 -16.99 -2.81
C ALA A 14 -1.85 -17.22 -4.30
N SER A 15 -2.28 -18.36 -4.85
CA SER A 15 -2.12 -18.65 -6.28
C SER A 15 -2.92 -17.67 -7.14
N THR A 16 -2.26 -17.06 -8.13
CA THR A 16 -2.88 -16.21 -9.16
C THR A 16 -2.38 -16.63 -10.54
N ASP A 17 -2.99 -16.13 -11.61
CA ASP A 17 -2.57 -16.41 -12.99
C ASP A 17 -1.12 -15.97 -13.27
N ALA A 18 -0.60 -15.00 -12.51
CA ALA A 18 0.77 -14.52 -12.60
C ALA A 18 1.74 -15.24 -11.63
N GLY A 19 1.30 -16.31 -10.96
CA GLY A 19 2.03 -17.01 -9.91
C GLY A 19 1.59 -16.60 -8.49
N PRO A 20 2.31 -17.05 -7.43
CA PRO A 20 1.98 -16.69 -6.06
C PRO A 20 1.99 -15.16 -5.84
N ALA A 21 0.96 -14.64 -5.18
CA ALA A 21 0.83 -13.21 -4.92
C ALA A 21 2.00 -12.66 -4.10
N SER A 22 2.67 -11.64 -4.64
CA SER A 22 3.83 -10.96 -4.03
C SER A 22 3.45 -9.79 -3.12
N GLY A 23 2.23 -9.78 -2.62
CA GLY A 23 1.67 -8.74 -1.76
C GLY A 23 0.30 -9.14 -1.22
N ILE A 24 -0.34 -8.25 -0.49
CA ILE A 24 -1.69 -8.39 0.03
C ILE A 24 -2.57 -7.34 -0.63
N THR A 25 -3.73 -7.75 -1.15
CA THR A 25 -4.72 -6.82 -1.70
C THR A 25 -5.90 -6.71 -0.76
N TYR A 26 -6.29 -5.49 -0.40
CA TYR A 26 -7.43 -5.19 0.47
C TYR A 26 -8.60 -4.62 -0.33
N ALA A 27 -9.80 -5.14 -0.14
CA ALA A 27 -11.05 -4.46 -0.51
C ALA A 27 -11.32 -3.37 0.53
N ALA A 28 -11.02 -2.14 0.16
CA ALA A 28 -11.21 -0.98 1.03
C ALA A 28 -12.62 -0.39 0.89
N ALA A 29 -13.03 0.38 1.89
CA ALA A 29 -14.17 1.28 1.73
C ALA A 29 -13.81 2.42 0.73
N PRO A 30 -14.75 2.87 -0.11
CA PRO A 30 -14.56 4.08 -0.90
C PRO A 30 -14.20 5.28 -0.03
N GLY A 31 -13.22 6.09 -0.43
CA GLY A 31 -12.70 7.20 0.38
C GLY A 31 -11.96 6.78 1.65
N GLY A 32 -11.70 5.48 1.84
CA GLY A 32 -11.05 4.95 3.02
C GLY A 32 -9.66 5.53 3.23
N ASN A 33 -9.37 6.00 4.45
CA ASN A 33 -8.06 6.51 4.82
C ASN A 33 -7.00 5.40 4.80
N VAL A 34 -5.93 5.60 4.04
CA VAL A 34 -4.78 4.70 3.96
C VAL A 34 -3.69 5.24 4.89
N ARG A 35 -3.21 4.40 5.80
CA ARG A 35 -2.26 4.76 6.85
C ARG A 35 -0.89 4.14 6.61
N ALA A 36 0.16 4.87 6.95
CA ALA A 36 1.54 4.41 6.88
C ALA A 36 1.76 3.17 7.77
N PRO A 37 2.20 2.02 7.21
CA PRO A 37 2.55 0.83 7.98
C PRO A 37 3.73 1.01 8.94
N CYS A 38 4.60 1.97 8.67
CA CYS A 38 5.85 2.22 9.39
C CYS A 38 6.09 3.72 9.55
N THR A 39 6.99 4.06 10.47
CA THR A 39 7.63 5.39 10.51
C THR A 39 8.78 5.38 9.51
N GLY A 40 8.93 6.45 8.74
CA GLY A 40 9.94 6.47 7.68
C GLY A 40 9.86 7.70 6.79
N ARG A 41 10.38 7.57 5.58
CA ARG A 41 10.39 8.62 4.55
C ARG A 41 9.68 8.13 3.29
N VAL A 42 8.97 9.03 2.63
CA VAL A 42 8.33 8.76 1.34
C VAL A 42 9.41 8.77 0.26
N ASP A 43 9.73 7.61 -0.30
CA ASP A 43 10.65 7.50 -1.44
C ASP A 43 9.96 7.94 -2.75
N PHE A 44 8.66 7.70 -2.86
CA PHE A 44 7.87 8.08 -4.02
C PHE A 44 6.40 8.32 -3.63
N ALA A 45 5.79 9.35 -4.22
CA ALA A 45 4.37 9.65 -4.16
C ALA A 45 3.94 10.23 -5.51
N GLY A 46 3.09 9.51 -6.25
CA GLY A 46 2.62 9.96 -7.56
C GLY A 46 1.85 8.89 -8.34
N ASP A 47 1.44 9.23 -9.56
CA ASP A 47 0.86 8.28 -10.51
C ASP A 47 1.93 7.32 -11.06
N PHE A 48 1.58 6.03 -11.17
CA PHE A 48 2.49 5.03 -11.72
C PHE A 48 1.78 4.01 -12.62
N ARG A 49 1.98 4.19 -13.93
CA ARG A 49 1.48 3.26 -14.98
C ARG A 49 -0.01 2.95 -14.77
N SER A 50 -0.40 1.68 -14.91
CA SER A 50 -1.75 1.18 -14.70
C SER A 50 -2.13 1.00 -13.23
N TYR A 51 -1.23 1.24 -12.28
CA TYR A 51 -1.51 1.06 -10.85
C TYR A 51 -2.22 2.27 -10.21
N GLY A 52 -2.36 3.37 -10.95
CA GLY A 52 -2.88 4.64 -10.43
C GLY A 52 -1.90 5.30 -9.46
N GLN A 53 -2.43 6.06 -8.50
CA GLN A 53 -1.59 6.69 -7.50
C GLN A 53 -1.00 5.66 -6.53
N MET A 54 0.28 5.84 -6.22
CA MET A 54 1.01 4.98 -5.31
C MET A 54 1.93 5.78 -4.39
N VAL A 55 2.23 5.16 -3.25
CA VAL A 55 3.22 5.62 -2.28
C VAL A 55 4.24 4.50 -2.04
N ILE A 56 5.53 4.84 -2.07
CA ILE A 56 6.62 3.98 -1.59
C ILE A 56 7.19 4.60 -0.32
N LEU A 57 7.18 3.84 0.77
CA LEU A 57 7.73 4.25 2.06
C LEU A 57 9.02 3.48 2.35
N ASP A 58 10.12 4.18 2.57
CA ASP A 58 11.33 3.63 3.18
C ASP A 58 11.17 3.60 4.70
N CYS A 59 11.16 2.39 5.26
CA CYS A 59 11.01 2.13 6.69
C CYS A 59 12.35 1.93 7.41
N GLY A 60 13.48 2.16 6.72
CA GLY A 60 14.81 1.84 7.18
C GLY A 60 15.16 0.36 7.01
N GLN A 61 16.42 0.01 7.29
CA GLN A 61 16.93 -1.37 7.22
C GLN A 61 16.60 -2.08 5.89
N HIS A 62 16.65 -1.33 4.78
CA HIS A 62 16.29 -1.79 3.44
C HIS A 62 14.84 -2.25 3.24
N TYR A 63 13.95 -2.00 4.20
CA TYR A 63 12.53 -2.30 4.06
C TYR A 63 11.78 -1.17 3.35
N ARG A 64 11.00 -1.54 2.33
CA ARG A 64 10.14 -0.62 1.61
C ARG A 64 8.72 -1.16 1.50
N PHE A 65 7.76 -0.36 1.93
CA PHE A 65 6.35 -0.62 1.65
C PHE A 65 5.94 0.05 0.34
N VAL A 66 5.23 -0.69 -0.49
CA VAL A 66 4.53 -0.18 -1.68
C VAL A 66 3.04 -0.23 -1.39
N LEU A 67 2.38 0.92 -1.52
CA LEU A 67 0.94 1.10 -1.38
C LEU A 67 0.41 1.64 -2.70
N ALA A 68 -0.44 0.89 -3.41
CA ALA A 68 -0.92 1.27 -4.74
C ALA A 68 -2.43 1.11 -4.89
N GLY A 69 -3.03 1.95 -5.75
CA GLY A 69 -4.48 2.05 -5.95
C GLY A 69 -5.14 3.19 -5.17
N LEU A 70 -4.37 4.20 -4.75
CA LEU A 70 -4.91 5.38 -4.07
C LEU A 70 -5.71 6.25 -5.07
N GLY A 71 -6.69 6.98 -4.55
CA GLY A 71 -7.48 7.96 -5.29
C GLY A 71 -6.97 9.40 -5.15
N SER A 72 -6.43 9.74 -3.98
CA SER A 72 -5.64 10.96 -3.77
C SER A 72 -4.50 10.70 -2.79
N LEU A 73 -3.39 11.41 -2.98
CA LEU A 73 -2.22 11.37 -2.11
C LEU A 73 -2.35 12.44 -1.01
N GLY A 74 -1.92 12.09 0.20
CA GLY A 74 -1.86 13.00 1.35
C GLY A 74 -0.43 13.33 1.78
N VAL A 75 0.57 12.91 1.00
CA VAL A 75 2.00 13.06 1.27
C VAL A 75 2.76 13.30 -0.02
N ASP A 76 3.90 13.97 0.09
CA ASP A 76 4.81 14.23 -1.03
C ASP A 76 6.09 13.38 -0.96
N SER A 77 6.75 13.24 -2.11
CA SER A 77 8.06 12.57 -2.18
C SER A 77 9.07 13.31 -1.30
N GLY A 78 9.80 12.56 -0.49
CA GLY A 78 10.78 13.06 0.46
C GLY A 78 10.23 13.48 1.82
N GLN A 79 8.91 13.46 2.03
CA GLN A 79 8.27 13.76 3.29
C GLN A 79 8.55 12.67 4.35
N ALA A 80 8.77 13.08 5.60
CA ALA A 80 8.81 12.17 6.73
C ALA A 80 7.39 11.83 7.21
N VAL A 81 7.13 10.56 7.52
CA VAL A 81 5.82 10.08 8.00
C VAL A 81 5.98 9.21 9.25
N ALA A 82 5.04 9.33 10.17
CA ALA A 82 4.94 8.45 11.34
C ALA A 82 4.05 7.24 11.04
N ARG A 83 4.32 6.10 11.68
CA ARG A 83 3.40 4.93 11.63
C ARG A 83 1.98 5.37 11.99
N GLY A 84 1.01 5.00 11.16
CA GLY A 84 -0.40 5.33 11.36
C GLY A 84 -0.84 6.68 10.80
N ALA A 85 0.09 7.54 10.38
CA ALA A 85 -0.24 8.79 9.68
C ALA A 85 -0.95 8.50 8.36
N SER A 86 -1.86 9.38 7.94
CA SER A 86 -2.50 9.26 6.62
C SER A 86 -1.46 9.48 5.53
N VAL A 87 -1.46 8.61 4.52
CA VAL A 87 -0.64 8.77 3.30
C VAL A 87 -1.49 9.11 2.07
N GLY A 88 -2.82 9.06 2.22
CA GLY A 88 -3.78 9.28 1.16
C GLY A 88 -5.09 8.58 1.45
N VAL A 89 -5.99 8.59 0.46
CA VAL A 89 -7.30 7.95 0.55
C VAL A 89 -7.58 7.10 -0.68
N MET A 90 -8.42 6.08 -0.50
CA MET A 90 -8.92 5.27 -1.61
C MET A 90 -9.88 6.08 -2.48
N PRO A 91 -10.07 5.73 -3.77
CA PRO A 91 -11.07 6.34 -4.63
C PRO A 91 -12.46 6.38 -3.97
N GLY A 92 -13.12 7.54 -4.03
CA GLY A 92 -14.43 7.77 -3.39
C GLY A 92 -15.64 7.41 -4.25
N THR A 93 -15.50 7.48 -5.57
CA THR A 93 -16.58 7.30 -6.55
C THR A 93 -16.30 6.08 -7.42
N SER A 94 -16.37 4.89 -6.84
CA SER A 94 -16.15 3.64 -7.56
C SER A 94 -17.40 2.76 -7.51
N ALA A 95 -17.86 2.28 -8.66
CA ALA A 95 -19.02 1.38 -8.75
C ALA A 95 -18.77 0.02 -8.06
N ARG A 96 -17.50 -0.30 -7.79
CA ARG A 96 -17.04 -1.45 -7.00
C ARG A 96 -16.18 -0.96 -5.83
N ARG A 97 -16.00 -1.78 -4.79
CA ARG A 97 -15.07 -1.45 -3.71
C ARG A 97 -13.64 -1.28 -4.28
N PRO A 98 -12.95 -0.17 -4.00
CA PRO A 98 -11.59 0.02 -4.49
C PRO A 98 -10.63 -0.95 -3.79
N ALA A 99 -9.56 -1.31 -4.49
CA ALA A 99 -8.57 -2.25 -4.00
C ALA A 99 -7.26 -1.53 -3.67
N LEU A 100 -6.73 -1.74 -2.46
CA LEU A 100 -5.39 -1.30 -2.08
C LEU A 100 -4.43 -2.48 -2.19
N PHE A 101 -3.44 -2.40 -3.07
CA PHE A 101 -2.33 -3.34 -3.10
C PHE A 101 -1.24 -2.91 -2.13
N VAL A 102 -0.77 -3.86 -1.31
CA VAL A 102 0.26 -3.66 -0.28
C VAL A 102 1.36 -4.69 -0.48
N GLN A 103 2.58 -4.24 -0.79
CA GLN A 103 3.75 -5.09 -0.90
C GLN A 103 4.83 -4.60 0.06
N LEU A 104 5.55 -5.54 0.67
CA LEU A 104 6.75 -5.26 1.44
C LEU A 104 7.95 -5.83 0.67
N ARG A 105 9.00 -5.02 0.59
CA ARG A 105 10.28 -5.42 0.00
C ARG A 105 11.39 -5.31 1.04
N HIS A 106 12.32 -6.26 1.02
CA HIS A 106 13.60 -6.15 1.72
C HIS A 106 14.70 -6.18 0.66
N GLY A 107 15.30 -5.03 0.41
CA GLY A 107 16.16 -4.83 -0.77
C GLY A 107 15.39 -5.12 -2.07
N ARG A 108 15.81 -6.15 -2.81
CA ARG A 108 15.21 -6.52 -4.10
C ARG A 108 14.06 -7.52 -3.97
N GLU A 109 13.99 -8.24 -2.86
CA GLU A 109 13.04 -9.34 -2.66
C GLU A 109 11.71 -8.84 -2.11
N THR A 110 10.61 -9.49 -2.53
CA THR A 110 9.30 -9.31 -1.91
C THR A 110 9.16 -10.28 -0.75
N VAL A 111 8.68 -9.80 0.40
CA VAL A 111 8.50 -10.61 1.61
C VAL A 111 7.08 -10.46 2.16
N ASP A 112 6.64 -11.42 2.98
CA ASP A 112 5.30 -11.41 3.57
C ASP A 112 5.10 -10.12 4.39
N PRO A 113 4.12 -9.26 4.01
CA PRO A 113 3.87 -8.02 4.74
C PRO A 113 3.23 -8.22 6.11
N ARG A 114 2.54 -9.36 6.35
CA ARG A 114 1.68 -9.57 7.53
C ARG A 114 2.38 -9.32 8.88
N PRO A 115 3.63 -9.76 9.11
CA PRO A 115 4.32 -9.52 10.38
C PRO A 115 4.57 -8.03 10.69
N PHE A 116 4.45 -7.14 9.70
CA PHE A 116 4.77 -5.72 9.83
C PHE A 116 3.50 -4.83 9.92
N LEU A 117 2.31 -5.36 9.62
CA LEU A 117 1.03 -4.64 9.52
C LEU A 117 0.22 -4.64 10.83
#